data_AF-A0ABD0QGK0-F1
#
_entry.id   AF-A0ABD0QGK0-F1
#
_cell.length_a   1.000
_cell.length_b   1.000
_cell.length_c   1.000
_cell.angle_alpha   90.00
_cell.angle_beta   90.00
_cell.angle_gamma   90.00
#
_symmetry.space_group_name_H-M   'P 1'
#
loop_
_entity.id
_entity.type
_entity.pdbx_description
1 polymer ?
#
loop_
_entity_poly.entity_id
_entity_poly.type
_entity_poly.pdbx_seq_one_letter_code
_entity_poly.pdbx_strand_id
1 'polypeptide(L)' 'VMLGVCSLMGLPWFVAATVLSITHVNSLKLESECSAPGEQPKFLGIREQRVTGLMIFVLMGSSVFMTSVLK' A
#
# COMPACT_ATOMS: atom_id res chain seq x y z
N VAL A 1 -17.19 0.77 13.00
CA VAL A 1 -16.97 -0.65 13.38
C VAL A 1 -15.56 -0.90 13.88
N MET A 2 -14.50 -0.66 13.08
CA MET A 2 -13.10 -0.89 13.52
C MET A 2 -12.70 -0.13 14.80
N LEU A 3 -13.13 1.12 14.96
CA LEU A 3 -12.90 1.90 16.20
C LEU A 3 -13.43 1.19 17.45
N GLY A 4 -14.66 0.65 17.39
CA GLY A 4 -15.26 -0.07 18.52
C GLY A 4 -14.55 -1.37 18.85
N VAL A 5 -14.08 -2.11 17.83
CA VAL A 5 -13.31 -3.35 18.01
C VAL A 5 -11.92 -3.05 18.59
N CYS A 6 -11.23 -2.03 18.09
CA CYS A 6 -9.91 -1.63 18.62
C CYS A 6 -10.01 -1.16 20.08
N SER A 7 -11.05 -0.41 20.42
CA SER A 7 -11.32 0.01 21.80
C SER A 7 -11.63 -1.17 22.74
N LEU A 8 -12.31 -2.21 22.29
CA LEU A 8 -12.57 -3.40 23.09
C LEU A 8 -11.30 -4.25 23.30
N MET A 9 -10.43 -4.32 22.29
CA MET A 9 -9.19 -5.11 22.32
C MET A 9 -7.97 -4.35 22.88
N GLY A 10 -8.14 -3.08 23.29
CA GLY A 10 -7.04 -2.23 23.81
C GLY A 10 -5.98 -1.84 22.77
N LEU A 11 -6.29 -1.98 21.48
CA LEU A 11 -5.38 -1.69 20.37
C LEU A 11 -5.49 -0.21 19.96
N PRO A 12 -4.38 0.41 19.51
CA PRO A 12 -4.40 1.80 19.04
C PRO A 12 -5.38 1.96 17.87
N TRP A 13 -6.02 3.12 17.79
CA TRP A 13 -6.97 3.41 16.71
C TRP A 13 -6.25 3.48 15.36
N PHE A 14 -6.75 2.70 14.39
CA PHE A 14 -6.25 2.72 13.03
C PHE A 14 -6.59 4.06 12.35
N VAL A 15 -5.55 4.76 11.88
CA VAL A 15 -5.64 6.00 11.09
C VAL A 15 -5.22 5.70 9.65
N ALA A 16 -5.83 6.39 8.67
CA ALA A 16 -5.46 6.26 7.27
C ALA A 16 -4.01 6.71 7.03
N ALA A 17 -3.17 5.81 6.50
CA ALA A 17 -1.76 6.09 6.21
C ALA A 17 -1.62 6.76 4.83
N THR A 18 -1.72 8.09 4.80
CA THR A 18 -1.67 8.88 3.55
C THR A 18 -0.35 8.73 2.81
N VAL A 19 0.80 8.80 3.49
CA VAL A 19 2.12 8.64 2.87
C VAL A 19 2.30 7.26 2.24
N LEU A 20 1.90 6.19 2.96
CA LEU A 20 1.93 4.83 2.44
C LEU A 20 1.01 4.66 1.23
N SER A 21 -0.17 5.26 1.28
CA SER A 21 -1.14 5.23 0.16
C SER A 21 -0.58 5.94 -1.07
N ILE A 22 0.09 7.09 -0.89
CA ILE A 22 0.76 7.82 -1.98
C ILE A 22 1.89 6.99 -2.57
N THR A 23 2.75 6.39 -1.74
CA THR A 23 3.86 5.55 -2.22
C THR A 23 3.36 4.30 -2.94
N HIS A 24 2.27 3.68 -2.45
CA HIS A 24 1.65 2.53 -3.10
C HIS A 24 0.99 2.89 -4.44
N VAL A 25 0.33 4.04 -4.53
CA VAL A 25 -0.21 4.53 -5.81
C VAL A 25 0.91 4.93 -6.78
N ASN A 26 1.99 5.52 -6.29
CA ASN A 26 3.16 5.85 -7.09
C ASN A 26 3.89 4.60 -7.62
N SER A 27 3.92 3.49 -6.88
CA SER A 27 4.50 2.24 -7.40
C SER A 27 3.64 1.57 -8.48
N LEU A 28 2.34 1.89 -8.52
CA LEU A 28 1.38 1.43 -9.52
C LEU A 28 1.21 2.41 -10.69
N LYS A 29 1.93 3.55 -10.65
CA LYS A 29 1.94 4.55 -11.72
C LYS A 29 2.80 4.04 -12.87
N LEU A 30 2.18 3.84 -14.02
CA LEU A 30 2.89 3.47 -15.25
C LEU A 30 3.26 4.75 -16.00
N GLU A 31 4.56 5.03 -16.08
CA GLU A 31 5.10 6.07 -16.96
C GLU A 31 5.49 5.44 -18.30
N SER A 32 5.17 6.13 -19.40
CA SER A 32 5.40 5.64 -20.77
C SER A 32 6.88 5.47 -21.10
N GLU A 33 7.30 4.30 -21.59
CA GLU A 33 8.69 3.99 -21.98
C GLU A 33 9.10 4.47 -23.39
N CYS A 34 8.25 5.15 -24.16
CA CYS A 34 8.66 5.72 -25.46
C CYS A 34 9.04 7.20 -25.34
N SER A 35 10.32 7.45 -25.04
CA SER A 35 10.94 8.77 -25.21
C SER A 35 11.63 8.85 -26.57
N ALA A 36 10.94 9.40 -27.57
CA ALA A 36 11.65 10.16 -28.60
C ALA A 36 12.19 11.44 -27.92
N PRO A 37 13.46 11.84 -28.15
CA PRO A 37 14.08 12.96 -27.46
C PRO A 37 13.27 14.26 -27.68
N GLY A 38 12.56 14.74 -26.65
CA GLY A 38 11.81 16.00 -26.66
C GLY A 38 10.33 15.95 -26.24
N GLU A 39 9.73 14.78 -26.00
CA GLU A 39 8.30 14.68 -25.62
C GLU A 39 8.11 14.54 -24.10
N GLN A 40 7.20 15.34 -23.51
CA GLN A 40 6.92 15.27 -22.07
C GLN A 40 6.35 13.88 -21.71
N PRO A 41 6.83 13.21 -20.66
CA PRO A 41 6.41 11.86 -20.32
C PRO A 41 4.90 11.81 -20.10
N LYS A 42 4.20 11.13 -21.01
CA LYS A 42 2.74 11.02 -20.96
C LYS A 42 2.35 10.05 -19.86
N PHE A 43 1.59 10.55 -18.88
CA PHE A 43 1.00 9.75 -17.81
C PHE A 43 -0.03 8.76 -18.41
N LEU A 44 0.31 7.47 -18.49
CA LEU A 44 -0.57 6.46 -19.10
C LEU A 44 -1.75 6.07 -18.19
N GLY A 45 -1.62 6.28 -16.88
CA GLY A 45 -2.66 6.01 -15.88
C GLY A 45 -2.13 5.28 -14.64
N ILE A 46 -3.01 5.11 -13.65
CA ILE A 46 -2.76 4.34 -12.43
C ILE A 46 -3.56 3.04 -12.55
N ARG A 47 -2.92 1.89 -12.35
CA ARG A 47 -3.64 0.61 -12.25
C ARG A 47 -4.17 0.45 -10.82
N GLU A 48 -5.48 0.54 -10.64
CA GLU A 48 -6.11 0.31 -9.34
C GLU A 48 -6.06 -1.18 -8.96
N GLN A 49 -5.20 -1.54 -8.01
CA GLN A 49 -5.07 -2.91 -7.54
C GLN A 49 -5.59 -3.04 -6.10
N ARG A 50 -6.75 -3.68 -5.93
CA ARG A 50 -7.32 -3.98 -4.58
C ARG A 50 -6.59 -5.13 -3.88
N VAL A 51 -5.93 -5.98 -4.66
CA VAL A 51 -5.23 -7.19 -4.17
C VAL A 51 -3.97 -6.85 -3.38
N THR A 52 -3.21 -5.83 -3.79
CA THR A 52 -1.99 -5.42 -3.09
C THR A 52 -2.29 -4.86 -1.71
N GLY A 53 -3.38 -4.08 -1.57
CA GLY A 53 -3.86 -3.63 -0.26
C GLY A 53 -4.20 -4.80 0.66
N LEU A 54 -4.93 -5.81 0.17
CA LEU A 54 -5.27 -7.00 0.94
C LEU A 54 -4.04 -7.84 1.32
N MET A 55 -3.08 -8.00 0.40
CA MET A 55 -1.82 -8.69 0.69
C MET A 55 -1.01 -8.00 1.79
N ILE A 56 -0.91 -6.67 1.79
CA ILE A 56 -0.16 -5.93 2.83
C ILE A 56 -0.78 -6.17 4.21
N PHE A 57 -2.11 -6.12 4.33
CA PHE A 57 -2.78 -6.39 5.62
C PHE A 57 -2.60 -7.83 6.09
N VAL A 58 -2.67 -8.80 5.18
CA VAL A 58 -2.42 -10.22 5.49
C VAL A 58 -0.97 -10.44 5.94
N LEU A 59 -0.01 -9.88 5.19
CA LEU A 59 1.42 -9.98 5.50
C LEU A 59 1.79 -9.32 6.84
N MET A 60 1.20 -8.16 7.15
CA MET A 60 1.35 -7.53 8.47
C MET A 60 0.78 -8.40 9.59
N GLY A 61 -0.38 -9.03 9.38
CA GLY A 61 -0.95 -9.98 10.34
C GLY A 61 -0.09 -11.23 10.53
N SER A 62 0.48 -11.78 9.45
CA SER A 62 1.35 -12.95 9.50
C SER A 62 2.77 -12.64 9.99
N SER A 63 3.17 -11.37 10.06
CA SER A 63 4.51 -10.97 10.54
C SER A 63 4.82 -11.46 11.96
N VAL A 64 3.80 -11.64 12.80
CA VAL A 64 3.95 -12.21 14.14
C VAL A 64 4.49 -13.65 14.09
N PHE A 65 4.07 -14.45 13.12
CA PHE A 65 4.61 -15.80 12.88
C PHE A 65 5.98 -15.77 12.20
N MET A 66 6.21 -14.76 11.35
CA MET A 66 7.46 -14.59 10.62
C MET A 66 8.57 -13.92 11.45
N THR A 67 8.27 -13.52 12.69
CA THR A 67 9.24 -12.92 13.63
C THR A 67 10.42 -13.85 13.93
N SER A 68 10.23 -15.18 13.85
CA SER A 68 11.33 -16.14 13.96
C SER A 68 12.29 -16.15 12.76
N VAL A 69 11.88 -15.63 11.60
CA VAL A 69 12.71 -15.55 10.37
C VAL A 69 13.44 -14.21 10.29
N LEU A 70 12.95 -13.17 10.98
CA LEU A 70 13.51 -11.83 10.99
C LEU A 70 14.51 -11.57 12.15
N LYS A 71 14.73 -12.57 13.02
CA LYS A 71 15.76 -12.53 14.06
C LYS A 71 17.07 -13.08 13.52
#